data_AF-A0A947GEY4-F1
#
_entry.id   AF-A0A947GEY4-F1
#
_cell.length_a   1.000
_cell.length_b   1.000
_cell.length_c   1.000
_cell.angle_alpha   90.00
_cell.angle_beta   90.00
_cell.angle_gamma   90.00
#
_symmetry.space_group_name_H-M   'P 1'
#
loop_
_entity.id
_entity.type
_entity.pdbx_description
1 polymer ?
#
loop_
_entity_poly.entity_id
_entity_poly.type
_entity_poly.pdbx_seq_one_letter_code
_entity_poly.pdbx_strand_id
1 'polypeptide(L)'
;MSQLLIFVVLYVVGLALSLAVGPRRNPLLCCTLAFPAGLAVAGLLAVLLLVSGVPYNGFTVFGSLAAVGIGSAILAWKSALLGRATLIRLALGSAVFLLVAAALSALHVSRMSFDSHYFIVLGHGIVEVEGLDRYTWNKLAKWSVIVIAHHSLAEFVEADYLRSLAPLMAASLLAWFATGLGAGLRALGHRLDWVSTTGIAVVTVAVFSTFFIGFHSYYIHTNLPSAVFLFGAVMVFWLAEVDNQPSAVGLSSLLFMAFGLTRLEGPVVAVLFISLTFLRSALPRRRLTPWLAAALALFAGWALLQLRQVGADSPYLSPTKIAAVVGLCAATLAAWFAIRVNGIRRIVQVLPVLAAAVLATALVIAFVIDGETMAMSTLNLYENLSRSQYWGMFWLCSLALGVLALLVERPRFGEAMAFGVPIFIAAVVLLGALHPYRQHYYDSGNRMMVHIAPLMYFYFGLKFVPLLGRRTGID
;
A
#
# COMPACT_ATOMS: atom_id res chain seq x y z
N MET A 1 -20.92 5.20 -18.80
CA MET A 1 -21.39 5.70 -17.48
C MET A 1 -21.37 4.63 -16.40
N SER A 2 -21.44 3.34 -16.75
CA SER A 2 -21.49 2.20 -15.82
C SER A 2 -20.39 2.16 -14.74
N GLN A 3 -19.12 2.38 -15.10
CA GLN A 3 -18.01 2.31 -14.12
C GLN A 3 -18.02 3.41 -13.06
N LEU A 4 -18.60 4.58 -13.36
CA LEU A 4 -18.70 5.67 -12.40
C LEU A 4 -19.47 5.22 -11.16
N LEU A 5 -20.54 4.45 -11.35
CA LEU A 5 -21.35 3.90 -10.26
C LEU A 5 -20.51 3.05 -9.30
N ILE A 6 -19.66 2.15 -9.82
CA ILE A 6 -18.73 1.36 -9.01
C ILE A 6 -17.83 2.28 -8.20
N PHE A 7 -17.20 3.27 -8.83
CA PHE A 7 -16.28 4.17 -8.13
C PHE A 7 -16.98 4.99 -7.04
N VAL A 8 -18.24 5.40 -7.25
CA VAL A 8 -19.06 6.04 -6.21
C VAL A 8 -19.34 5.08 -5.05
N VAL A 9 -19.75 3.84 -5.34
CA VAL A 9 -20.01 2.82 -4.30
C VAL A 9 -18.75 2.57 -3.47
N LEU A 10 -17.61 2.34 -4.13
CA LEU A 10 -16.33 2.14 -3.45
C LEU A 10 -15.95 3.36 -2.60
N TYR A 11 -16.07 4.56 -3.16
CA TYR A 11 -15.79 5.80 -2.41
C TYR A 11 -16.70 5.96 -1.19
N VAL A 12 -18.00 5.72 -1.31
CA VAL A 12 -18.95 5.85 -0.19
C VAL A 12 -18.64 4.83 0.92
N VAL A 13 -18.39 3.58 0.56
CA VAL A 13 -18.01 2.53 1.52
C VAL A 13 -16.72 2.90 2.23
N GLY A 14 -15.70 3.32 1.49
CA GLY A 14 -14.41 3.69 2.06
C GLY A 14 -14.44 5.01 2.85
N LEU A 15 -15.32 5.95 2.50
CA LEU A 15 -15.55 7.17 3.28
C LEU A 15 -16.20 6.83 4.62
N ALA A 16 -17.26 6.01 4.60
CA ALA A 16 -17.91 5.53 5.81
C ALA A 16 -16.90 4.79 6.71
N LEU A 17 -16.08 3.91 6.12
CA LEU A 17 -15.02 3.22 6.84
C LEU A 17 -13.96 4.18 7.40
N SER A 18 -13.50 5.17 6.63
CA SER A 18 -12.50 6.14 7.06
C SER A 18 -13.01 7.03 8.20
N LEU A 19 -14.30 7.38 8.19
CA LEU A 19 -14.94 8.07 9.31
C LEU A 19 -15.15 7.12 10.51
N ALA A 20 -15.36 5.84 10.28
CA ALA A 20 -15.58 4.85 11.34
C ALA A 20 -14.28 4.36 12.01
N VAL A 21 -13.18 4.21 11.30
CA VAL A 21 -11.94 3.60 11.83
C VAL A 21 -10.68 4.21 11.20
N GLY A 22 -10.75 5.43 10.69
CA GLY A 22 -9.63 6.16 10.10
C GLY A 22 -9.20 7.39 10.92
N PRO A 23 -8.46 8.33 10.30
CA PRO A 23 -7.93 9.53 10.95
C PRO A 23 -9.02 10.61 11.14
N ARG A 24 -10.02 10.33 11.99
CA ARG A 24 -11.27 11.12 12.12
C ARG A 24 -11.07 12.61 12.40
N ARG A 25 -9.96 13.00 13.04
CA ARG A 25 -9.61 14.41 13.27
C ARG A 25 -9.28 15.19 11.99
N ASN A 26 -9.06 14.49 10.87
CA ASN A 26 -8.74 15.08 9.58
C ASN A 26 -9.79 14.64 8.52
N PRO A 27 -10.98 15.27 8.46
CA PRO A 27 -12.05 14.89 7.54
C PRO A 27 -11.62 14.88 6.07
N LEU A 28 -10.77 15.83 5.67
CA LEU A 28 -10.24 15.90 4.32
C LEU A 28 -9.38 14.67 3.99
N LEU A 29 -8.60 14.17 4.96
CA LEU A 29 -7.81 12.96 4.79
C LEU A 29 -8.71 11.73 4.65
N CYS A 30 -9.82 11.67 5.39
CA CYS A 30 -10.84 10.63 5.19
C CYS A 30 -11.45 10.67 3.78
N CYS A 31 -11.73 11.86 3.21
CA CYS A 31 -12.19 11.99 1.83
C CYS A 31 -11.16 11.48 0.83
N THR A 32 -9.90 11.88 0.96
CA THR A 32 -8.86 11.48 0.00
C THR A 32 -8.48 9.99 0.12
N LEU A 33 -8.66 9.41 1.32
CA LEU A 33 -8.47 7.97 1.58
C LEU A 33 -9.66 7.11 1.15
N ALA A 34 -10.84 7.70 0.96
CA ALA A 34 -12.08 6.96 0.81
C ALA A 34 -12.02 5.98 -0.37
N PHE A 35 -11.55 6.40 -1.54
CA PHE A 35 -11.49 5.51 -2.69
C PHE A 35 -10.51 4.34 -2.49
N PRO A 36 -9.23 4.55 -2.12
CA PRO A 36 -8.33 3.43 -1.79
C PRO A 36 -8.87 2.50 -0.70
N ALA A 37 -9.47 3.05 0.36
CA ALA A 37 -10.04 2.27 1.45
C ALA A 37 -11.20 1.38 0.96
N GLY A 38 -12.11 1.93 0.16
CA GLY A 38 -13.21 1.20 -0.43
C GLY A 38 -12.76 0.12 -1.40
N LEU A 39 -11.74 0.42 -2.21
CA LEU A 39 -11.14 -0.54 -3.12
C LEU A 39 -10.46 -1.70 -2.36
N ALA A 40 -9.76 -1.39 -1.26
CA ALA A 40 -9.19 -2.41 -0.38
C ALA A 40 -10.29 -3.31 0.23
N VAL A 41 -11.39 -2.73 0.72
CA VAL A 41 -12.55 -3.50 1.21
C VAL A 41 -13.09 -4.42 0.11
N ALA A 42 -13.34 -3.89 -1.09
CA ALA A 42 -13.89 -4.67 -2.19
C ALA A 42 -12.97 -5.84 -2.58
N GLY A 43 -11.67 -5.60 -2.68
CA GLY A 43 -10.70 -6.64 -2.98
C GLY A 43 -10.64 -7.74 -1.91
N LEU A 44 -10.66 -7.36 -0.63
CA LEU A 44 -10.64 -8.31 0.49
C LEU A 44 -11.94 -9.11 0.59
N LEU A 45 -13.10 -8.46 0.43
CA LEU A 45 -14.40 -9.13 0.40
C LEU A 45 -14.47 -10.09 -0.78
N ALA A 46 -13.99 -9.69 -1.95
CA ALA A 46 -13.96 -10.57 -3.11
C ALA A 46 -13.12 -11.82 -2.84
N VAL A 47 -11.93 -11.67 -2.25
CA VAL A 47 -11.10 -12.82 -1.85
C VAL A 47 -11.85 -13.73 -0.86
N LEU A 48 -12.53 -13.16 0.15
CA LEU A 48 -13.31 -13.94 1.11
C LEU A 48 -14.48 -14.70 0.47
N LEU A 49 -15.21 -14.06 -0.46
CA LEU A 49 -16.29 -14.71 -1.20
C LEU A 49 -15.76 -15.86 -2.06
N LEU A 50 -14.70 -15.62 -2.82
CA LEU A 50 -14.07 -16.61 -3.70
C LEU A 50 -13.57 -17.86 -2.95
N VAL A 51 -13.15 -17.74 -1.68
CA VAL A 51 -12.66 -18.88 -0.88
C VAL A 51 -13.71 -19.51 0.02
N SER A 52 -14.85 -18.84 0.25
CA SER A 52 -15.92 -19.34 1.13
C SER A 52 -16.92 -20.24 0.42
N GLY A 53 -16.83 -20.39 -0.90
CA GLY A 53 -17.78 -21.15 -1.71
C GLY A 53 -19.13 -20.44 -1.89
N VAL A 54 -19.23 -19.18 -1.49
CA VAL A 54 -20.39 -18.34 -1.79
C VAL A 54 -20.33 -17.96 -3.27
N PRO A 55 -21.43 -18.08 -4.04
CA PRO A 55 -21.46 -17.70 -5.46
C PRO A 55 -20.91 -16.29 -5.66
N TYR A 56 -19.88 -16.16 -6.51
CA TYR A 56 -19.24 -14.88 -6.79
C TYR A 56 -19.98 -14.13 -7.89
N ASN A 57 -21.03 -13.40 -7.52
CA ASN A 57 -21.86 -12.62 -8.45
C ASN A 57 -22.18 -11.21 -7.90
N GLY A 58 -22.85 -10.40 -8.72
CA GLY A 58 -23.13 -9.00 -8.38
C GLY A 58 -23.92 -8.84 -7.07
N PHE A 59 -24.87 -9.73 -6.81
CA PHE A 59 -25.69 -9.68 -5.59
C PHE A 59 -24.86 -9.90 -4.33
N THR A 60 -24.01 -10.94 -4.31
CA THR A 60 -23.20 -11.26 -3.12
C THR A 60 -22.11 -10.22 -2.91
N VAL A 61 -21.47 -9.74 -3.98
CA VAL A 61 -20.42 -8.70 -3.91
C VAL A 61 -20.99 -7.36 -3.45
N PHE A 62 -22.03 -6.84 -4.11
CA PHE A 62 -22.62 -5.55 -3.73
C PHE A 62 -23.40 -5.62 -2.42
N GLY A 63 -24.04 -6.76 -2.11
CA GLY A 63 -24.67 -7.00 -0.82
C GLY A 63 -23.66 -6.96 0.34
N SER A 64 -22.51 -7.60 0.15
CA SER A 64 -21.41 -7.57 1.14
C SER A 64 -20.82 -6.16 1.30
N LEU A 65 -20.61 -5.45 0.18
CA LEU A 65 -20.15 -4.06 0.21
C LEU A 65 -21.14 -3.13 0.92
N ALA A 66 -22.44 -3.29 0.64
CA ALA A 66 -23.50 -2.54 1.29
C ALA A 66 -23.53 -2.82 2.80
N ALA A 67 -23.41 -4.09 3.21
CA ALA A 67 -23.38 -4.47 4.63
C ALA A 67 -22.20 -3.81 5.35
N VAL A 68 -20.99 -3.85 4.78
CA VAL A 68 -19.81 -3.17 5.35
C VAL A 68 -19.98 -1.66 5.36
N GLY A 69 -20.53 -1.08 4.29
CA GLY A 69 -20.79 0.36 4.18
C GLY A 69 -21.79 0.85 5.24
N ILE A 70 -22.92 0.16 5.40
CA ILE A 70 -23.95 0.47 6.39
C ILE A 70 -23.40 0.29 7.81
N GLY A 71 -22.73 -0.83 8.10
CA GLY A 71 -22.12 -1.06 9.40
C GLY A 71 -21.10 0.02 9.76
N SER A 72 -20.26 0.41 8.80
CA SER A 72 -19.30 1.50 8.96
C SER A 72 -19.98 2.85 9.15
N ALA A 73 -21.05 3.16 8.40
CA ALA A 73 -21.81 4.39 8.54
C ALA A 73 -22.47 4.50 9.92
N ILE A 74 -23.02 3.40 10.46
CA ILE A 74 -23.57 3.35 11.81
C ILE A 74 -22.48 3.61 12.85
N LEU A 75 -21.30 2.99 12.70
CA LEU A 75 -20.17 3.22 13.60
C LEU A 75 -19.65 4.66 13.52
N ALA A 76 -19.55 5.21 12.30
CA ALA A 76 -19.16 6.60 12.06
C ALA A 76 -20.14 7.54 12.75
N TRP A 77 -21.45 7.36 12.55
CA TRP A 77 -22.52 8.13 13.17
C TRP A 77 -22.44 8.13 14.70
N LYS A 78 -22.28 6.95 15.31
CA LYS A 78 -22.14 6.82 16.78
C LYS A 78 -20.90 7.51 17.32
N SER A 79 -19.88 7.66 16.49
CA SER A 79 -18.57 8.15 16.90
C SER A 79 -18.31 9.63 16.59
N ALA A 80 -19.21 10.29 15.86
CA ALA A 80 -18.94 11.59 15.29
C ALA A 80 -19.88 12.68 15.79
N LEU A 81 -19.29 13.71 16.40
CA LEU A 81 -19.86 15.05 16.45
C LEU A 81 -19.49 15.76 15.13
N LEU A 82 -20.22 15.47 14.04
CA LEU A 82 -19.98 16.11 12.74
C LEU A 82 -20.54 17.54 12.77
N GLY A 83 -19.68 18.52 13.08
CA GLY A 83 -20.03 19.93 12.92
C GLY A 83 -20.31 20.30 11.46
N ARG A 84 -21.08 21.37 11.24
CA ARG A 84 -21.43 21.89 9.89
C ARG A 84 -20.20 22.09 8.99
N ALA A 85 -19.11 22.63 9.53
CA ALA A 85 -17.87 22.85 8.78
C ALA A 85 -17.24 21.54 8.29
N THR A 86 -17.30 20.48 9.11
CA THR A 86 -16.84 19.14 8.72
C THR A 86 -17.70 18.59 7.58
N LEU A 87 -19.03 18.67 7.70
CA LEU A 87 -19.95 18.21 6.65
C LEU A 87 -19.71 18.93 5.32
N ILE A 88 -19.50 20.25 5.34
CA ILE A 88 -19.18 21.02 4.12
C ILE A 88 -17.87 20.52 3.49
N ARG A 89 -16.82 20.29 4.29
CA ARG A 89 -15.55 19.75 3.77
C ARG A 89 -15.72 18.36 3.18
N LEU A 90 -16.51 17.50 3.81
CA LEU A 90 -16.81 16.15 3.30
C LEU A 90 -17.59 16.22 1.98
N ALA A 91 -18.59 17.10 1.90
CA ALA A 91 -19.38 17.32 0.69
C ALA A 91 -18.51 17.84 -0.46
N LEU A 92 -17.68 18.87 -0.22
CA LEU A 92 -16.76 19.41 -1.21
C LEU A 92 -15.73 18.38 -1.67
N GLY A 93 -15.09 17.65 -0.74
CA GLY A 93 -14.15 16.60 -1.08
C GLY A 93 -14.78 15.48 -1.93
N SER A 94 -16.02 15.10 -1.59
CA SER A 94 -16.78 14.11 -2.35
C SER A 94 -17.19 14.63 -3.73
N ALA A 95 -17.60 15.89 -3.84
CA ALA A 95 -17.92 16.51 -5.13
C ALA A 95 -16.69 16.55 -6.04
N VAL A 96 -15.52 16.92 -5.51
CA VAL A 96 -14.25 16.91 -6.27
C VAL A 96 -13.92 15.49 -6.74
N PHE A 97 -14.05 14.48 -5.87
CA PHE A 97 -13.84 13.09 -6.26
C PHE A 97 -14.77 12.67 -7.39
N LEU A 98 -16.07 12.97 -7.28
CA LEU A 98 -17.06 12.63 -8.30
C LEU A 98 -16.75 13.30 -9.65
N LEU A 99 -16.37 14.58 -9.64
CA LEU A 99 -15.96 15.30 -10.85
C LEU A 99 -14.74 14.66 -11.51
N VAL A 100 -13.71 14.33 -10.71
CA VAL A 100 -12.50 13.66 -11.22
C VAL A 100 -12.82 12.26 -11.76
N ALA A 101 -13.60 11.46 -11.03
CA ALA A 101 -14.01 10.13 -11.45
C ALA A 101 -14.85 10.16 -12.74
N ALA A 102 -15.76 11.13 -12.86
CA ALA A 102 -16.57 11.32 -14.06
C ALA A 102 -15.71 11.74 -15.26
N ALA A 103 -14.82 12.72 -15.07
CA ALA A 103 -13.92 13.19 -16.12
C ALA A 103 -13.00 12.06 -16.62
N LEU A 104 -12.33 11.33 -15.72
CA LEU A 104 -11.45 10.22 -16.09
C LEU A 104 -12.22 9.07 -16.78
N SER A 105 -13.47 8.82 -16.36
CA SER A 105 -14.33 7.81 -16.99
C SER A 105 -14.86 8.20 -18.37
N ALA A 106 -14.87 9.50 -18.68
CA ALA A 106 -15.21 10.03 -20.00
C ALA A 106 -14.01 10.00 -20.96
N LEU A 107 -12.78 10.25 -20.47
CA LEU A 107 -11.59 10.43 -21.31
C LEU A 107 -10.92 9.13 -21.81
N HIS A 108 -11.20 7.98 -21.19
CA HIS A 108 -10.68 6.65 -21.59
C HIS A 108 -9.16 6.60 -21.72
N VAL A 109 -8.45 7.17 -20.75
CA VAL A 109 -6.99 7.34 -20.81
C VAL A 109 -6.17 6.07 -20.53
N SER A 110 -6.80 4.94 -20.21
CA SER A 110 -6.07 3.71 -19.90
C SER A 110 -5.40 3.09 -21.10
N ARG A 111 -4.23 2.48 -20.87
CA ARG A 111 -3.50 1.69 -21.85
C ARG A 111 -3.37 0.25 -21.34
N MET A 112 -3.48 -0.70 -22.26
CA MET A 112 -3.29 -2.12 -21.94
C MET A 112 -1.84 -2.53 -22.22
N SER A 113 -1.27 -3.26 -21.26
CA SER A 113 -0.07 -4.06 -21.44
C SER A 113 -0.43 -5.55 -21.45
N PHE A 114 0.57 -6.41 -21.65
CA PHE A 114 0.40 -7.85 -21.51
C PHE A 114 -0.13 -8.23 -20.12
N ASP A 115 0.44 -7.66 -19.06
CA ASP A 115 0.00 -7.90 -17.67
C ASP A 115 -1.46 -7.44 -17.48
N SER A 116 -1.82 -6.29 -18.05
CA SER A 116 -3.18 -5.73 -18.02
C SER A 116 -4.20 -6.70 -18.60
N HIS A 117 -3.87 -7.32 -19.74
CA HIS A 117 -4.73 -8.30 -20.38
C HIS A 117 -5.00 -9.50 -19.47
N TYR A 118 -3.99 -10.03 -18.77
CA TYR A 118 -4.22 -11.14 -17.82
C TYR A 118 -5.11 -10.73 -16.64
N PHE A 119 -4.92 -9.54 -16.07
CA PHE A 119 -5.77 -9.11 -14.97
C PHE A 119 -7.24 -8.99 -15.36
N ILE A 120 -7.50 -8.50 -16.57
CA ILE A 120 -8.84 -8.34 -17.12
C ILE A 120 -9.44 -9.72 -17.41
N VAL A 121 -8.78 -10.56 -18.21
CA VAL A 121 -9.29 -11.88 -18.60
C VAL A 121 -9.52 -12.78 -17.39
N LEU A 122 -8.62 -12.79 -16.42
CA LEU A 122 -8.83 -13.56 -15.18
C LEU A 122 -9.97 -12.97 -14.34
N GLY A 123 -10.16 -11.65 -14.37
CA GLY A 123 -11.28 -10.98 -13.69
C GLY A 123 -12.63 -11.40 -14.26
N HIS A 124 -12.74 -11.51 -15.58
CA HIS A 124 -13.93 -12.06 -16.25
C HIS A 124 -14.13 -13.53 -15.89
N GLY A 125 -13.07 -14.34 -15.98
CA GLY A 125 -13.13 -15.78 -15.74
C GLY A 125 -13.66 -16.13 -14.34
N ILE A 126 -13.29 -15.38 -13.29
CA ILE A 126 -13.80 -15.63 -11.94
C ILE A 126 -15.30 -15.35 -11.76
N VAL A 127 -15.86 -14.45 -12.58
CA VAL A 127 -17.30 -14.16 -12.57
C VAL A 127 -18.05 -15.23 -13.35
N GLU A 128 -17.54 -15.62 -14.52
CA GLU A 128 -18.16 -16.63 -15.39
C GLU A 128 -18.35 -17.98 -14.69
N VAL A 129 -17.36 -18.40 -13.90
CA VAL A 129 -17.41 -19.65 -13.12
C VAL A 129 -17.93 -19.47 -11.70
N GLU A 130 -18.38 -18.25 -11.34
CA GLU A 130 -18.82 -17.83 -10.01
C GLU A 130 -17.85 -18.22 -8.87
N GLY A 131 -16.53 -18.28 -9.15
CA GLY A 131 -15.55 -18.80 -8.20
C GLY A 131 -14.13 -18.92 -8.75
N LEU A 132 -13.35 -19.85 -8.19
CA LEU A 132 -11.97 -20.13 -8.59
C LEU A 132 -11.84 -21.56 -9.12
N ASP A 133 -11.75 -21.70 -10.43
CA ASP A 133 -11.47 -22.98 -11.08
C ASP A 133 -9.96 -23.33 -11.03
N ARG A 134 -9.62 -24.55 -11.45
CA ARG A 134 -8.22 -25.04 -11.41
C ARG A 134 -7.29 -24.19 -12.28
N TYR A 135 -7.76 -23.71 -13.42
CA TYR A 135 -6.95 -22.86 -14.30
C TYR A 135 -6.62 -21.52 -13.61
N THR A 136 -7.63 -20.87 -13.02
CA THR A 136 -7.45 -19.60 -12.32
C THR A 136 -6.52 -19.76 -11.13
N TRP A 137 -6.65 -20.82 -10.32
CA TRP A 137 -5.72 -21.10 -9.22
C TRP A 137 -4.26 -21.18 -9.67
N ASN A 138 -3.98 -21.88 -10.78
CA ASN A 138 -2.64 -21.97 -11.34
C ASN A 138 -2.11 -20.60 -11.80
N LYS A 139 -2.99 -19.72 -12.28
CA LYS A 139 -2.62 -18.35 -12.67
C LYS A 139 -2.42 -17.45 -11.46
N LEU A 140 -3.17 -17.64 -10.38
CA LEU A 140 -3.01 -16.92 -9.10
C LEU A 140 -1.69 -17.23 -8.38
N ALA A 141 -0.97 -18.27 -8.80
CA ALA A 141 0.41 -18.54 -8.36
C ALA A 141 1.43 -17.60 -9.02
N LYS A 142 1.07 -17.01 -10.17
CA LYS A 142 1.91 -16.09 -10.97
C LYS A 142 1.45 -14.64 -10.80
N TRP A 143 0.15 -14.47 -10.57
CA TRP A 143 -0.51 -13.18 -10.45
C TRP A 143 -1.21 -13.08 -9.11
N SER A 144 -1.13 -11.92 -8.47
CA SER A 144 -1.84 -11.67 -7.22
C SER A 144 -3.35 -11.50 -7.44
N VAL A 145 -4.15 -11.90 -6.45
CA VAL A 145 -5.61 -11.93 -6.54
C VAL A 145 -6.27 -10.55 -6.51
N ILE A 146 -5.71 -9.55 -5.81
CA ILE A 146 -6.50 -8.34 -5.53
C ILE A 146 -6.84 -7.52 -6.79
N VAL A 147 -5.89 -7.35 -7.71
CA VAL A 147 -6.12 -6.56 -8.93
C VAL A 147 -7.08 -7.29 -9.87
N ILE A 148 -7.00 -8.62 -9.93
CA ILE A 148 -7.94 -9.47 -10.68
C ILE A 148 -9.36 -9.29 -10.11
N ALA A 149 -9.49 -9.35 -8.79
CA ALA A 149 -10.75 -9.14 -8.09
C ALA A 149 -11.30 -7.71 -8.17
N HIS A 150 -10.48 -6.72 -8.48
CA HIS A 150 -10.98 -5.37 -8.81
C HIS A 150 -11.54 -5.35 -10.22
N HIS A 151 -10.86 -5.98 -11.19
CA HIS A 151 -11.29 -5.99 -12.57
C HIS A 151 -12.56 -6.83 -12.82
N SER A 152 -12.83 -7.85 -12.01
CA SER A 152 -14.10 -8.58 -12.05
C SER A 152 -15.32 -7.71 -11.74
N LEU A 153 -15.16 -6.60 -11.02
CA LEU A 153 -16.28 -5.68 -10.75
C LEU A 153 -16.85 -5.06 -12.04
N ALA A 154 -16.05 -5.00 -13.12
CA ALA A 154 -16.50 -4.46 -14.39
C ALA A 154 -17.66 -5.28 -14.99
N GLU A 155 -17.66 -6.60 -14.78
CA GLU A 155 -18.71 -7.51 -15.27
C GLU A 155 -20.08 -7.18 -14.68
N PHE A 156 -20.14 -6.83 -13.39
CA PHE A 156 -21.40 -6.56 -12.71
C PHE A 156 -22.07 -5.25 -13.14
N VAL A 157 -21.39 -4.45 -13.97
CA VAL A 157 -21.94 -3.23 -14.58
C VAL A 157 -21.82 -3.24 -16.10
N GLU A 158 -21.64 -4.43 -16.69
CA GLU A 158 -21.55 -4.63 -18.15
C GLU A 158 -20.50 -3.71 -18.79
N ALA A 159 -19.34 -3.59 -18.14
CA ALA A 159 -18.20 -2.84 -18.65
C ALA A 159 -17.07 -3.79 -19.05
N ASP A 160 -16.44 -3.53 -20.20
CA ASP A 160 -15.34 -4.37 -20.70
C ASP A 160 -14.19 -4.55 -19.68
N TYR A 161 -13.88 -3.50 -18.92
CA TYR A 161 -12.90 -3.52 -17.82
C TYR A 161 -12.90 -2.15 -17.11
N LEU A 162 -12.41 -2.07 -15.88
CA LEU A 162 -12.29 -0.80 -15.14
C LEU A 162 -11.18 0.13 -15.68
N ARG A 163 -11.43 0.77 -16.82
CA ARG A 163 -10.48 1.66 -17.51
C ARG A 163 -10.02 2.85 -16.67
N SER A 164 -10.88 3.42 -15.82
CA SER A 164 -10.48 4.58 -15.01
C SER A 164 -9.80 4.20 -13.68
N LEU A 165 -9.64 2.90 -13.37
CA LEU A 165 -9.16 2.46 -12.06
C LEU A 165 -7.75 2.99 -11.75
N ALA A 166 -6.79 2.78 -12.64
CA ALA A 166 -5.41 3.23 -12.43
C ALA A 166 -5.29 4.77 -12.39
N PRO A 167 -5.90 5.54 -13.31
CA PRO A 167 -5.88 7.00 -13.25
C PRO A 167 -6.52 7.54 -11.97
N LEU A 168 -7.64 6.96 -11.54
CA LEU A 168 -8.34 7.37 -10.31
C LEU A 168 -7.55 7.00 -9.06
N MET A 169 -6.85 5.87 -9.09
CA MET A 169 -5.91 5.48 -8.04
C MET A 169 -4.74 6.46 -7.94
N ALA A 170 -4.18 6.91 -9.06
CA ALA A 170 -3.12 7.91 -9.09
C ALA A 170 -3.60 9.28 -8.59
N ALA A 171 -4.78 9.73 -9.04
CA ALA A 171 -5.39 10.97 -8.57
C ALA A 171 -5.67 10.93 -7.07
N SER A 172 -6.16 9.79 -6.57
CA SER A 172 -6.34 9.56 -5.13
C SER A 172 -4.98 9.57 -4.43
N LEU A 173 -3.94 8.94 -5.02
CA LEU A 173 -2.58 8.90 -4.48
C LEU A 173 -1.98 10.31 -4.35
N LEU A 174 -2.27 11.20 -5.30
CA LEU A 174 -1.81 12.58 -5.26
C LEU A 174 -2.51 13.36 -4.15
N ALA A 175 -3.84 13.26 -4.11
CA ALA A 175 -4.66 14.02 -3.18
C ALA A 175 -4.34 13.68 -1.71
N TRP A 176 -4.32 12.40 -1.35
CA TRP A 176 -4.01 12.00 0.02
C TRP A 176 -2.53 12.12 0.40
N PHE A 177 -1.59 12.10 -0.56
CA PHE A 177 -0.18 12.35 -0.27
C PHE A 177 -0.01 13.80 0.20
N ALA A 178 -0.57 14.74 -0.54
CA ALA A 178 -0.52 16.16 -0.19
C ALA A 178 -1.26 16.46 1.12
N THR A 179 -2.48 15.95 1.28
CA THR A 179 -3.26 16.19 2.52
C THR A 179 -2.68 15.43 3.72
N GLY A 180 -2.12 14.24 3.50
CA GLY A 180 -1.41 13.46 4.50
C GLY A 180 -0.15 14.17 4.97
N LEU A 181 0.62 14.78 4.05
CA LEU A 181 1.84 15.51 4.41
C LEU A 181 1.49 16.76 5.21
N GLY A 182 0.48 17.52 4.77
CA GLY A 182 -0.04 18.64 5.53
C GLY A 182 -0.57 18.24 6.91
N ALA A 183 -1.28 17.11 7.02
CA ALA A 183 -1.73 16.58 8.30
C ALA A 183 -0.55 16.16 9.20
N GLY A 184 0.47 15.52 8.64
CA GLY A 184 1.68 15.13 9.34
C GLY A 184 2.48 16.31 9.88
N LEU A 185 2.65 17.36 9.07
CA LEU A 185 3.30 18.60 9.51
C LEU A 185 2.56 19.25 10.68
N ARG A 186 1.22 19.30 10.62
CA ARG A 186 0.39 19.79 11.75
C ARG A 186 0.52 18.91 12.99
N ALA A 187 0.54 17.60 12.82
CA ALA A 187 0.69 16.65 13.92
C ALA A 187 2.06 16.76 14.62
N LEU A 188 3.08 17.22 13.89
CA LEU A 188 4.40 17.59 14.42
C LEU A 188 4.46 19.02 14.99
N GLY A 189 3.35 19.76 15.02
CA GLY A 189 3.27 21.11 15.58
C GLY A 189 3.60 22.24 14.61
N HIS A 190 3.80 21.96 13.32
CA HIS A 190 4.08 22.98 12.32
C HIS A 190 2.79 23.65 11.81
N ARG A 191 2.85 24.97 11.61
CA ARG A 191 1.76 25.74 10.97
C ARG A 191 1.84 25.58 9.46
N LEU A 192 0.69 25.44 8.80
CA LEU A 192 0.60 25.41 7.34
C LEU A 192 0.50 26.83 6.80
N ASP A 193 1.65 27.50 6.70
CA ASP A 193 1.78 28.79 6.02
C ASP A 193 2.06 28.59 4.51
N TRP A 194 2.30 29.68 3.80
CA TRP A 194 2.58 29.63 2.36
C TRP A 194 3.85 28.84 2.05
N VAL A 195 4.92 28.96 2.86
CA VAL A 195 6.18 28.24 2.67
C VAL A 195 5.95 26.74 2.79
N SER A 196 5.25 26.32 3.84
CA SER A 196 4.92 24.91 4.08
C SER A 196 4.03 24.36 2.98
N THR A 197 3.06 25.16 2.52
CA THR A 197 2.16 24.77 1.42
C THR A 197 2.90 24.61 0.09
N THR A 198 3.80 25.53 -0.24
CA THR A 198 4.68 25.42 -1.39
C THR A 198 5.61 24.21 -1.26
N GLY A 199 6.17 23.97 -0.08
CA GLY A 199 6.98 22.78 0.20
C GLY A 199 6.21 21.47 -0.04
N ILE A 200 4.96 21.38 0.46
CA ILE A 200 4.07 20.25 0.19
C ILE A 200 3.85 20.08 -1.32
N ALA A 201 3.55 21.17 -2.03
CA ALA A 201 3.30 21.14 -3.46
C ALA A 201 4.54 20.65 -4.22
N VAL A 202 5.74 21.17 -3.91
CA VAL A 202 7.00 20.78 -4.53
C VAL A 202 7.32 19.30 -4.28
N VAL A 203 7.20 18.84 -3.03
CA VAL A 203 7.44 17.43 -2.68
C VAL A 203 6.42 16.52 -3.40
N THR A 204 5.16 16.95 -3.48
CA THR A 204 4.12 16.22 -4.22
C THR A 204 4.47 16.14 -5.71
N VAL A 205 4.76 17.27 -6.35
CA VAL A 205 5.15 17.31 -7.77
C VAL A 205 6.37 16.42 -8.02
N ALA A 206 7.39 16.44 -7.15
CA ALA A 206 8.59 15.63 -7.31
C ALA A 206 8.33 14.11 -7.32
N VAL A 207 7.36 13.62 -6.54
CA VAL A 207 6.97 12.20 -6.57
C VAL A 207 6.24 11.86 -7.86
N PHE A 208 5.32 12.73 -8.29
CA PHE A 208 4.43 12.49 -9.41
C PHE A 208 5.00 12.88 -10.78
N SER A 209 6.15 13.55 -10.81
CA SER A 209 6.84 13.92 -12.06
C SER A 209 7.68 12.77 -12.65
N THR A 210 7.77 11.62 -11.97
CA THR A 210 8.50 10.46 -12.49
C THR A 210 7.72 9.78 -13.61
N PHE A 211 8.43 9.34 -14.67
CA PHE A 211 7.78 8.58 -15.74
C PHE A 211 7.10 7.32 -15.20
N PHE A 212 7.66 6.66 -14.18
CA PHE A 212 7.08 5.42 -13.65
C PHE A 212 5.75 5.60 -12.93
N ILE A 213 5.60 6.67 -12.14
CA ILE A 213 4.31 7.01 -11.53
C ILE A 213 3.31 7.38 -12.64
N GLY A 214 3.72 8.20 -13.62
CA GLY A 214 2.90 8.54 -14.77
C GLY A 214 2.47 7.29 -15.58
N PHE A 215 3.41 6.42 -15.92
CA PHE A 215 3.19 5.17 -16.63
C PHE A 215 2.18 4.29 -15.88
N HIS A 216 2.38 4.01 -14.59
CA HIS A 216 1.42 3.20 -13.83
C HIS A 216 0.11 3.91 -13.50
N SER A 217 0.00 5.22 -13.75
CA SER A 217 -1.28 5.93 -13.69
C SER A 217 -2.18 5.59 -14.87
N TYR A 218 -1.63 5.15 -16.01
CA TYR A 218 -2.41 4.83 -17.21
C TYR A 218 -2.44 3.34 -17.55
N TYR A 219 -1.44 2.58 -17.10
CA TYR A 219 -1.37 1.13 -17.34
C TYR A 219 -1.90 0.33 -16.15
N ILE A 220 -2.80 -0.62 -16.43
CA ILE A 220 -3.35 -1.52 -15.41
C ILE A 220 -2.24 -2.47 -14.93
N HIS A 221 -1.86 -2.31 -13.67
CA HIS A 221 -0.77 -3.07 -13.05
C HIS A 221 -0.93 -3.13 -11.53
N THR A 222 -0.29 -4.10 -10.89
CA THR A 222 -0.12 -4.22 -9.43
C THR A 222 0.72 -3.15 -8.75
N ASN A 223 1.60 -2.41 -9.45
CA ASN A 223 2.60 -1.57 -8.76
C ASN A 223 2.01 -0.30 -8.15
N LEU A 224 1.16 0.42 -8.88
CA LEU A 224 0.51 1.62 -8.35
C LEU A 224 -0.43 1.27 -7.17
N PRO A 225 -1.32 0.26 -7.26
CA PRO A 225 -2.09 -0.19 -6.11
C PRO A 225 -1.21 -0.60 -4.92
N SER A 226 -0.07 -1.28 -5.17
CA SER A 226 0.90 -1.62 -4.11
C SER A 226 1.47 -0.38 -3.43
N ALA A 227 1.87 0.62 -4.22
CA ALA A 227 2.36 1.90 -3.70
C ALA A 227 1.30 2.63 -2.88
N VAL A 228 0.06 2.67 -3.36
CA VAL A 228 -1.05 3.29 -2.63
C VAL A 228 -1.26 2.57 -1.31
N PHE A 229 -1.49 1.26 -1.32
CA PHE A 229 -1.83 0.53 -0.10
C PHE A 229 -0.68 0.53 0.92
N LEU A 230 0.57 0.36 0.49
CA LEU A 230 1.73 0.40 1.38
C LEU A 230 1.91 1.79 2.01
N PHE A 231 1.94 2.84 1.17
CA PHE A 231 2.08 4.21 1.66
C PHE A 231 0.97 4.54 2.66
N GLY A 232 -0.27 4.18 2.36
CA GLY A 232 -1.39 4.43 3.25
C GLY A 232 -1.37 3.67 4.54
N ALA A 233 -1.04 2.39 4.48
CA ALA A 233 -0.95 1.58 5.67
C ALA A 233 0.05 2.20 6.66
N VAL A 234 1.24 2.58 6.18
CA VAL A 234 2.29 3.18 7.01
C VAL A 234 1.93 4.60 7.45
N MET A 235 1.42 5.45 6.55
CA MET A 235 1.05 6.83 6.87
C MET A 235 -0.11 6.90 7.87
N VAL A 236 -1.16 6.10 7.68
CA VAL A 236 -2.31 6.06 8.60
C VAL A 236 -1.89 5.52 9.96
N PHE A 237 -1.04 4.48 9.99
CA PHE A 237 -0.50 3.97 11.25
C PHE A 237 0.32 5.03 11.99
N TRP A 238 1.22 5.70 11.27
CA TRP A 238 2.07 6.72 11.83
C TRP A 238 1.25 7.89 12.40
N LEU A 239 0.24 8.38 11.66
CA LEU A 239 -0.66 9.41 12.19
C LEU A 239 -1.46 8.91 13.40
N ALA A 240 -1.85 7.63 13.43
CA ALA A 240 -2.53 7.04 14.58
C ALA A 240 -1.65 7.09 15.84
N GLU A 241 -0.36 6.81 15.72
CA GLU A 241 0.63 6.92 16.81
C GLU A 241 0.81 8.37 17.25
N VAL A 242 1.06 9.28 16.31
CA VAL A 242 1.32 10.70 16.62
C VAL A 242 0.11 11.35 17.29
N ASP A 243 -1.10 11.10 16.79
CA ASP A 243 -2.33 11.68 17.32
C ASP A 243 -2.91 10.90 18.52
N ASN A 244 -2.32 9.76 18.87
CA ASN A 244 -2.84 8.79 19.84
C ASN A 244 -4.29 8.36 19.54
N GLN A 245 -4.56 8.00 18.28
CA GLN A 245 -5.87 7.59 17.77
C GLN A 245 -5.89 6.09 17.40
N PRO A 246 -6.02 5.17 18.37
CA PRO A 246 -5.95 3.73 18.10
C PRO A 246 -7.06 3.20 17.19
N SER A 247 -8.16 3.94 17.00
CA SER A 247 -9.21 3.58 16.04
C SER A 247 -8.70 3.56 14.60
N ALA A 248 -7.73 4.40 14.24
CA ALA A 248 -7.17 4.52 12.89
C ALA A 248 -6.36 3.28 12.45
N VAL A 249 -5.96 2.42 13.40
CA VAL A 249 -5.19 1.20 13.13
C VAL A 249 -6.00 0.21 12.30
N GLY A 250 -7.34 0.18 12.45
CA GLY A 250 -8.18 -0.71 11.65
C GLY A 250 -8.04 -0.43 10.15
N LEU A 251 -8.10 0.85 9.76
CA LEU A 251 -7.89 1.25 8.38
C LEU A 251 -6.46 0.95 7.89
N SER A 252 -5.43 1.24 8.70
CA SER A 252 -4.05 0.89 8.36
C SER A 252 -3.88 -0.61 8.11
N SER A 253 -4.47 -1.45 8.95
CA SER A 253 -4.38 -2.91 8.83
C SER A 253 -5.09 -3.42 7.58
N LEU A 254 -6.25 -2.85 7.26
CA LEU A 254 -6.97 -3.17 6.03
C LEU A 254 -6.14 -2.82 4.78
N LEU A 255 -5.43 -1.69 4.80
CA LEU A 255 -4.51 -1.31 3.73
C LEU A 255 -3.29 -2.24 3.66
N PHE A 256 -2.73 -2.69 4.80
CA PHE A 256 -1.69 -3.73 4.80
C PHE A 256 -2.19 -5.05 4.22
N MET A 257 -3.40 -5.48 4.59
CA MET A 257 -4.03 -6.68 4.05
C MET A 257 -4.19 -6.59 2.53
N ALA A 258 -4.67 -5.45 2.03
CA ALA A 258 -4.80 -5.22 0.60
C ALA A 258 -3.45 -5.21 -0.11
N PHE A 259 -2.46 -4.48 0.43
CA PHE A 259 -1.08 -4.48 -0.08
C PHE A 259 -0.52 -5.91 -0.18
N GLY A 260 -0.67 -6.68 0.90
CA GLY A 260 -0.18 -8.05 0.98
C GLY A 260 -0.74 -8.97 -0.09
N LEU A 261 -1.97 -8.74 -0.56
CA LEU A 261 -2.61 -9.53 -1.62
C LEU A 261 -2.51 -8.90 -3.02
N THR A 262 -1.83 -7.77 -3.15
CA THR A 262 -1.64 -7.06 -4.44
C THR A 262 -0.43 -7.58 -5.22
N ARG A 263 0.46 -8.34 -4.59
CA ARG A 263 1.64 -8.96 -5.22
C ARG A 263 2.00 -10.28 -4.55
N LEU A 264 2.78 -11.12 -5.24
CA LEU A 264 3.27 -12.38 -4.68
C LEU A 264 4.22 -12.17 -3.50
N GLU A 265 5.10 -11.17 -3.59
CA GLU A 265 6.03 -10.80 -2.51
C GLU A 265 5.35 -9.95 -1.41
N GLY A 266 4.11 -9.50 -1.69
CA GLY A 266 3.33 -8.60 -0.85
C GLY A 266 3.22 -9.03 0.60
N PRO A 267 2.88 -10.29 0.93
CA PRO A 267 2.70 -10.72 2.32
C PRO A 267 3.99 -10.60 3.13
N VAL A 268 5.14 -10.93 2.54
CA VAL A 268 6.45 -10.83 3.22
C VAL A 268 6.75 -9.38 3.55
N VAL A 269 6.59 -8.48 2.58
CA VAL A 269 6.80 -7.05 2.78
C VAL A 269 5.79 -6.48 3.79
N ALA A 270 4.52 -6.89 3.72
CA ALA A 270 3.48 -6.44 4.64
C ALA A 270 3.82 -6.84 6.08
N VAL A 271 4.22 -8.10 6.31
CA VAL A 271 4.61 -8.59 7.65
C VAL A 271 5.85 -7.86 8.17
N LEU A 272 6.80 -7.53 7.29
CA LEU A 272 7.97 -6.73 7.66
C LEU A 272 7.56 -5.33 8.15
N PHE A 273 6.72 -4.62 7.40
CA PHE A 273 6.24 -3.29 7.81
C PHE A 273 5.32 -3.34 9.03
N ILE A 274 4.47 -4.38 9.16
CA ILE A 274 3.69 -4.65 10.37
C ILE A 274 4.62 -4.84 11.57
N SER A 275 5.73 -5.56 11.41
CA SER A 275 6.71 -5.78 12.48
C SER A 275 7.39 -4.47 12.89
N LEU A 276 7.72 -3.60 11.93
CA LEU A 276 8.30 -2.28 12.19
C LEU A 276 7.32 -1.30 12.85
N THR A 277 6.01 -1.53 12.70
CA THR A 277 4.94 -0.66 13.22
C THR A 277 4.32 -1.22 14.50
N PHE A 278 3.59 -2.33 14.42
CA PHE A 278 2.80 -2.90 15.51
C PHE A 278 3.65 -3.29 16.71
N LEU A 279 4.77 -4.00 16.51
CA LEU A 279 5.56 -4.51 17.63
C LEU A 279 6.16 -3.37 18.49
N ARG A 280 6.36 -2.19 17.90
CA ARG A 280 6.97 -1.02 18.55
C ARG A 280 5.97 0.09 18.89
N SER A 281 4.71 -0.14 18.60
CA SER A 281 3.60 0.79 18.81
C SER A 281 3.49 1.25 20.26
N ALA A 282 3.29 2.55 20.46
CA ALA A 282 2.93 3.12 21.76
C ALA A 282 1.42 3.01 22.04
N LEU A 283 0.61 2.65 21.05
CA LEU A 283 -0.84 2.53 21.19
C LEU A 283 -1.24 1.31 22.07
N PRO A 284 -2.45 1.35 22.67
CA PRO A 284 -2.93 0.27 23.52
C PRO A 284 -3.04 -1.07 22.78
N ARG A 285 -2.29 -2.08 23.25
CA ARG A 285 -2.20 -3.41 22.62
C ARG A 285 -3.54 -4.10 22.40
N ARG A 286 -4.49 -3.94 23.32
CA ARG A 286 -5.85 -4.50 23.19
C ARG A 286 -6.56 -4.02 21.92
N ARG A 287 -6.24 -2.82 21.44
CA ARG A 287 -6.79 -2.25 20.20
C ARG A 287 -6.05 -2.74 18.96
N LEU A 288 -4.77 -3.11 19.08
CA LEU A 288 -3.90 -3.57 17.99
C LEU A 288 -4.08 -5.06 17.68
N THR A 289 -4.18 -5.89 18.72
CA THR A 289 -4.24 -7.36 18.61
C THR A 289 -5.27 -7.88 17.60
N PRO A 290 -6.56 -7.47 17.59
CA PRO A 290 -7.53 -8.04 16.66
C PRO A 290 -7.16 -7.77 15.20
N TRP A 291 -6.63 -6.57 14.91
CA TRP A 291 -6.25 -6.20 13.55
C TRP A 291 -4.96 -6.88 13.09
N LEU A 292 -3.98 -7.00 13.99
CA LEU A 292 -2.78 -7.78 13.74
C LEU A 292 -3.12 -9.25 13.45
N ALA A 293 -3.94 -9.85 14.32
CA ALA A 293 -4.36 -11.24 14.16
C ALA A 293 -5.12 -11.45 12.85
N ALA A 294 -6.05 -10.54 12.50
CA ALA A 294 -6.77 -10.60 11.24
C ALA A 294 -5.84 -10.52 10.02
N ALA A 295 -4.86 -9.61 10.03
CA ALA A 295 -3.91 -9.46 8.92
C ALA A 295 -3.05 -10.71 8.74
N LEU A 296 -2.46 -11.22 9.84
CA LEU A 296 -1.62 -12.40 9.81
C LEU A 296 -2.41 -13.67 9.48
N ALA A 297 -3.64 -13.79 9.97
CA ALA A 297 -4.53 -14.91 9.64
C ALA A 297 -4.94 -14.89 8.17
N LEU A 298 -5.22 -13.71 7.61
CA LEU A 298 -5.50 -13.57 6.18
C LEU A 298 -4.31 -14.02 5.33
N PHE A 299 -3.10 -13.53 5.65
CA PHE A 299 -1.90 -13.90 4.89
C PHE A 299 -1.56 -15.38 5.01
N ALA A 300 -1.58 -15.93 6.23
CA ALA A 300 -1.32 -17.35 6.46
C ALA A 300 -2.40 -18.22 5.82
N GLY A 301 -3.68 -17.85 5.96
CA GLY A 301 -4.80 -18.56 5.36
C GLY A 301 -4.73 -18.58 3.83
N TRP A 302 -4.45 -17.42 3.21
CA TRP A 302 -4.25 -17.33 1.76
C TRP A 302 -3.06 -18.17 1.29
N ALA A 303 -1.92 -18.10 1.98
CA ALA A 303 -0.75 -18.93 1.67
C ALA A 303 -1.07 -20.44 1.80
N LEU A 304 -1.76 -20.87 2.86
CA LEU A 304 -2.15 -22.27 3.04
C LEU A 304 -3.12 -22.75 1.95
N LEU A 305 -4.01 -21.89 1.46
CA LEU A 305 -4.86 -22.19 0.30
C LEU A 305 -4.02 -22.36 -0.96
N GLN A 306 -3.07 -21.46 -1.22
CA GLN A 306 -2.15 -21.59 -2.35
C GLN A 306 -1.31 -22.88 -2.24
N LEU A 307 -0.87 -23.27 -1.04
CA LEU A 307 -0.10 -24.51 -0.83
C LEU A 307 -0.84 -25.76 -1.32
N ARG A 308 -2.17 -25.78 -1.19
CA ARG A 308 -3.00 -26.91 -1.63
C ARG A 308 -3.20 -26.97 -3.15
N GLN A 309 -3.04 -25.84 -3.83
CA GLN A 309 -3.41 -25.70 -5.24
C GLN A 309 -2.20 -25.56 -6.16
N VAL A 310 -1.08 -25.03 -5.67
CA VAL A 310 0.11 -24.76 -6.45
C VAL A 310 0.98 -26.01 -6.52
N GLY A 311 1.26 -26.47 -7.75
CA GLY A 311 2.18 -27.59 -8.00
C GLY A 311 3.61 -27.30 -7.54
N ALA A 312 4.36 -28.37 -7.25
CA ALA A 312 5.75 -28.27 -6.79
C ALA A 312 6.67 -27.48 -7.74
N ASP A 313 6.37 -27.53 -9.04
CA ASP A 313 7.20 -26.94 -10.11
C ASP A 313 6.86 -25.47 -10.43
N SER A 314 6.06 -24.79 -9.60
CA SER A 314 5.73 -23.39 -9.81
C SER A 314 6.99 -22.50 -9.72
N PRO A 315 7.36 -21.77 -10.80
CA PRO A 315 8.63 -21.06 -10.86
C PRO A 315 8.69 -19.83 -9.92
N TYR A 316 7.54 -19.24 -9.60
CA TYR A 316 7.48 -18.03 -8.78
C TYR A 316 7.24 -18.36 -7.31
N LEU A 317 6.26 -19.21 -7.04
CA LEU A 317 5.77 -19.52 -5.70
C LEU A 317 5.81 -21.03 -5.46
N SER A 318 6.90 -21.51 -4.85
CA SER A 318 7.06 -22.92 -4.48
C SER A 318 6.47 -23.22 -3.10
N PRO A 319 6.16 -24.49 -2.77
CA PRO A 319 5.70 -24.88 -1.44
C PRO A 319 6.58 -24.37 -0.29
N THR A 320 7.91 -24.37 -0.46
CA THR A 320 8.86 -23.85 0.53
C THR A 320 8.71 -22.35 0.73
N LYS A 321 8.56 -21.58 -0.36
CA LYS A 321 8.33 -20.12 -0.27
C LYS A 321 7.00 -19.82 0.43
N ILE A 322 5.95 -20.59 0.14
CA ILE A 322 4.64 -20.47 0.78
C ILE A 322 4.73 -20.78 2.28
N ALA A 323 5.39 -21.88 2.64
CA ALA A 323 5.61 -22.27 4.04
C ALA A 323 6.41 -21.21 4.80
N ALA A 324 7.38 -20.54 4.16
CA ALA A 324 8.12 -19.44 4.76
C ALA A 324 7.21 -18.23 5.08
N VAL A 325 6.22 -17.91 4.22
CA VAL A 325 5.22 -16.86 4.51
C VAL A 325 4.39 -17.22 5.73
N VAL A 326 3.91 -18.47 5.82
CA VAL A 326 3.14 -18.96 6.98
C VAL A 326 3.99 -18.90 8.25
N GLY A 327 5.24 -19.37 8.18
CA GLY A 327 6.19 -19.32 9.29
C GLY A 327 6.49 -17.90 9.75
N LEU A 328 6.66 -16.96 8.82
CA LEU A 328 6.87 -15.54 9.12
C LEU A 328 5.65 -14.92 9.83
N CYS A 329 4.43 -15.26 9.40
CA CYS A 329 3.20 -14.83 10.06
C CYS A 329 3.11 -15.38 11.49
N ALA A 330 3.38 -16.68 11.67
CA ALA A 330 3.38 -17.34 12.97
C ALA A 330 4.45 -16.75 13.91
N ALA A 331 5.67 -16.53 13.41
CA ALA A 331 6.76 -15.93 14.17
C ALA A 331 6.43 -14.49 14.62
N THR A 332 5.80 -13.69 13.74
CA THR A 332 5.37 -12.33 14.07
C THR A 332 4.29 -12.33 15.15
N LEU A 333 3.33 -13.25 15.07
CA LEU A 333 2.27 -13.40 16.08
C LEU A 333 2.83 -13.89 17.42
N ALA A 334 3.76 -14.85 17.39
CA ALA A 334 4.44 -15.33 18.59
C ALA A 334 5.26 -14.20 19.24
N ALA A 335 6.04 -13.45 18.46
CA ALA A 335 6.79 -12.28 18.92
C ALA A 335 5.86 -11.23 19.54
N TRP A 336 4.69 -11.00 18.93
CA TRP A 336 3.67 -10.12 19.50
C TRP A 336 3.28 -10.58 20.90
N PHE A 337 2.83 -11.81 21.12
CA PHE A 337 2.43 -12.24 22.46
C PHE A 337 3.60 -12.24 23.46
N ALA A 338 4.79 -12.61 22.99
CA ALA A 338 5.96 -12.80 23.81
C ALA A 338 6.64 -11.48 24.25
N ILE A 339 6.36 -10.34 23.61
CA ILE A 339 6.94 -9.02 23.98
C ILE A 339 6.61 -8.57 25.42
N ARG A 340 5.69 -9.23 26.13
CA ARG A 340 5.48 -9.01 27.58
C ARG A 340 6.68 -9.45 28.42
N VAL A 341 7.50 -10.37 27.89
CA VAL A 341 8.74 -10.81 28.52
C VAL A 341 9.81 -9.75 28.30
N ASN A 342 10.46 -9.30 29.38
CA ASN A 342 11.43 -8.20 29.35
C ASN A 342 12.55 -8.39 28.31
N GLY A 343 13.04 -9.61 28.13
CA GLY A 343 14.05 -9.93 27.12
C GLY A 343 13.57 -9.66 25.68
N ILE A 344 12.35 -10.08 25.36
CA ILE A 344 11.76 -9.92 24.02
C ILE A 344 11.44 -8.44 23.76
N ARG A 345 11.01 -7.69 24.78
CA ARG A 345 10.85 -6.24 24.66
C ARG A 345 12.14 -5.53 24.23
N ARG A 346 13.30 -5.92 24.77
CA ARG A 346 14.60 -5.38 24.36
C ARG A 346 14.93 -5.73 22.91
N ILE A 347 14.66 -6.97 22.48
CA ILE A 347 14.83 -7.40 21.08
C ILE A 347 13.96 -6.56 20.14
N VAL A 348 12.70 -6.33 20.51
CA VAL A 348 11.78 -5.54 19.68
C VAL A 348 12.22 -4.08 19.55
N GLN A 349 12.90 -3.51 20.56
CA GLN A 349 13.46 -2.17 20.46
C GLN A 349 14.58 -2.07 19.42
N VAL A 350 15.38 -3.12 19.26
CA VAL A 350 16.45 -3.20 18.25
C VAL A 350 16.00 -3.86 16.95
N LEU A 351 14.72 -4.25 16.82
CA LEU A 351 14.19 -4.96 15.66
C LEU A 351 14.48 -4.30 14.31
N PRO A 352 14.38 -2.97 14.12
CA PRO A 352 14.71 -2.38 12.83
C PRO A 352 16.18 -2.58 12.46
N VAL A 353 17.08 -2.50 13.45
CA VAL A 353 18.52 -2.74 13.26
C VAL A 353 18.77 -4.22 13.00
N LEU A 354 18.12 -5.11 13.74
CA LEU A 354 18.21 -6.55 13.54
C LEU A 354 17.70 -6.95 12.14
N ALA A 355 16.56 -6.41 11.70
CA ALA A 355 16.02 -6.66 10.38
C ALA A 355 16.96 -6.18 9.27
N ALA A 356 17.53 -4.98 9.42
CA ALA A 356 18.55 -4.48 8.51
C ALA A 356 19.81 -5.36 8.51
N ALA A 357 20.28 -5.81 9.69
CA ALA A 357 21.45 -6.66 9.83
C ALA A 357 21.23 -8.06 9.22
N VAL A 358 20.06 -8.67 9.46
CA VAL A 358 19.68 -9.96 8.86
C VAL A 358 19.63 -9.84 7.35
N LEU A 359 19.05 -8.77 6.82
CA LEU A 359 18.96 -8.56 5.38
C LEU A 359 20.32 -8.25 4.74
N ALA A 360 21.16 -7.45 5.41
CA ALA A 360 22.53 -7.22 4.98
C ALA A 360 23.34 -8.53 4.98
N THR A 361 23.18 -9.37 6.01
CA THR A 361 23.81 -10.69 6.07
C THR A 361 23.32 -11.59 4.95
N ALA A 362 22.00 -11.62 4.68
CA ALA A 362 21.42 -12.38 3.59
C ALA A 362 21.93 -11.93 2.22
N LEU A 363 22.11 -10.61 2.01
CA LEU A 363 22.73 -10.08 0.81
C LEU A 363 24.19 -10.54 0.68
N VAL A 364 24.99 -10.45 1.73
CA VAL A 364 26.39 -10.94 1.71
C VAL A 364 26.42 -12.42 1.37
N ILE A 365 25.58 -13.24 2.00
CA ILE A 365 25.47 -14.68 1.70
C ILE A 365 25.07 -14.90 0.23
N ALA A 366 24.12 -14.14 -0.30
CA ALA A 366 23.71 -14.24 -1.70
C ALA A 366 24.86 -13.91 -2.66
N PHE A 367 25.64 -12.87 -2.39
CA PHE A 367 26.84 -12.53 -3.17
C PHE A 367 27.95 -13.59 -3.06
N VAL A 368 28.03 -14.31 -1.95
CA VAL A 368 29.01 -15.41 -1.78
C VAL A 368 28.56 -16.67 -2.52
N ILE A 369 27.27 -17.01 -2.48
CA ILE A 369 26.72 -18.21 -3.12
C ILE A 369 26.63 -18.05 -4.64
N ASP A 370 26.16 -16.89 -5.13
CA ASP A 370 25.91 -16.62 -6.54
C ASP A 370 26.31 -15.18 -6.91
N GLY A 371 27.61 -14.92 -6.78
CA GLY A 371 28.18 -13.58 -6.96
C GLY A 371 27.98 -12.99 -8.35
N GLU A 372 28.03 -13.81 -9.40
CA GLU A 372 27.84 -13.35 -10.78
C GLU A 372 26.41 -12.86 -11.01
N THR A 373 25.40 -13.66 -10.67
CA THR A 373 23.99 -13.28 -10.82
C THR A 373 23.65 -12.07 -9.96
N MET A 374 24.16 -12.01 -8.73
CA MET A 374 23.94 -10.88 -7.82
C MET A 374 24.59 -9.60 -8.32
N ALA A 375 25.83 -9.67 -8.81
CA ALA A 375 26.52 -8.52 -9.40
C ALA A 375 25.77 -8.00 -10.63
N MET A 376 25.38 -8.89 -11.55
CA MET A 376 24.63 -8.52 -12.75
C MET A 376 23.26 -7.94 -12.41
N SER A 377 22.53 -8.53 -11.47
CA SER A 377 21.21 -8.03 -11.06
C SER A 377 21.31 -6.66 -10.38
N THR A 378 22.31 -6.47 -9.52
CA THR A 378 22.55 -5.20 -8.83
C THR A 378 22.96 -4.12 -9.82
N LEU A 379 23.84 -4.43 -10.78
CA LEU A 379 24.23 -3.51 -11.84
C LEU A 379 23.04 -3.13 -12.72
N ASN A 380 22.25 -4.11 -13.17
CA ASN A 380 21.08 -3.86 -14.00
C ASN A 380 20.03 -3.02 -13.26
N LEU A 381 19.81 -3.28 -11.96
CA LEU A 381 18.95 -2.44 -11.14
C LEU A 381 19.52 -1.01 -11.01
N TYR A 382 20.82 -0.86 -10.74
CA TYR A 382 21.46 0.44 -10.68
C TYR A 382 21.31 1.22 -11.99
N GLU A 383 21.57 0.60 -13.14
CA GLU A 383 21.42 1.25 -14.45
C GLU A 383 19.98 1.63 -14.73
N ASN A 384 19.03 0.75 -14.39
CA ASN A 384 17.61 1.02 -14.48
C ASN A 384 17.16 2.20 -13.63
N LEU A 385 17.77 2.44 -12.47
CA LEU A 385 17.42 3.54 -11.56
C LEU A 385 18.19 4.84 -11.86
N SER A 386 19.42 4.75 -12.35
CA SER A 386 20.33 5.92 -12.49
C SER A 386 20.54 6.40 -13.92
N ARG A 387 20.60 5.48 -14.90
CA ARG A 387 20.93 5.80 -16.30
C ARG A 387 19.70 5.84 -17.19
N SER A 388 18.66 5.13 -16.78
CA SER A 388 17.40 5.11 -17.48
C SER A 388 16.74 6.48 -17.48
N GLN A 389 16.39 6.97 -18.67
CA GLN A 389 15.64 8.22 -18.88
C GLN A 389 14.29 8.25 -18.14
N TYR A 390 13.78 7.10 -17.68
CA TYR A 390 12.48 6.98 -17.04
C TYR A 390 12.46 7.46 -15.58
N TRP A 391 13.55 7.36 -14.81
CA TRP A 391 13.59 7.95 -13.47
C TRP A 391 14.17 9.37 -13.46
N GLY A 392 14.92 9.74 -14.50
CA GLY A 392 15.64 11.00 -14.55
C GLY A 392 16.53 11.14 -13.31
N MET A 393 16.43 12.28 -12.62
CA MET A 393 17.23 12.58 -11.42
C MET A 393 16.62 12.06 -10.11
N PHE A 394 15.49 11.33 -10.16
CA PHE A 394 14.71 10.97 -8.98
C PHE A 394 15.54 10.25 -7.90
N TRP A 395 16.25 9.19 -8.28
CA TRP A 395 17.03 8.39 -7.31
C TRP A 395 18.29 9.10 -6.83
N LEU A 396 18.91 9.94 -7.67
CA LEU A 396 20.05 10.76 -7.24
C LEU A 396 19.62 11.80 -6.20
N CYS A 397 18.52 12.51 -6.47
CA CYS A 397 17.93 13.45 -5.52
C CYS A 397 17.50 12.73 -4.23
N SER A 398 16.94 11.54 -4.35
CA SER A 398 16.54 10.71 -3.19
C SER A 398 17.74 10.29 -2.35
N LEU A 399 18.86 9.93 -2.98
CA LEU A 399 20.10 9.60 -2.28
C LEU A 399 20.66 10.83 -1.54
N ALA A 400 20.72 11.98 -2.21
CA ALA A 400 21.18 13.23 -1.61
C ALA A 400 20.30 13.64 -0.41
N LEU A 401 18.97 13.60 -0.58
CA LEU A 401 18.01 13.85 0.50
C LEU A 401 18.13 12.80 1.62
N GLY A 402 18.41 11.54 1.29
CA GLY A 402 18.66 10.47 2.26
C GLY A 402 19.89 10.74 3.13
N VAL A 403 21.00 11.17 2.52
CA VAL A 403 22.22 11.55 3.24
C VAL A 403 21.97 12.77 4.12
N LEU A 404 21.33 13.82 3.58
CA LEU A 404 20.96 15.01 4.35
C LEU A 404 19.99 14.68 5.49
N ALA A 405 19.12 13.69 5.29
CA ALA A 405 18.19 13.25 6.31
C ALA A 405 18.92 12.63 7.51
N LEU A 406 20.15 12.15 7.39
CA LEU A 406 20.93 11.70 8.54
C LEU A 406 21.29 12.84 9.50
N LEU A 407 21.32 14.08 9.00
CA LEU A 407 21.66 15.29 9.77
C LEU A 407 20.44 15.95 10.43
N VAL A 408 19.23 15.52 10.07
CA VAL A 408 17.98 16.09 10.59
C VAL A 408 17.33 15.11 11.56
N GLU A 409 16.77 15.60 12.66
CA GLU A 409 16.07 14.76 13.64
C GLU A 409 14.92 14.00 12.97
N ARG A 410 14.77 12.73 13.34
CA ARG A 410 13.71 11.88 12.77
C ARG A 410 12.35 12.32 13.32
N PRO A 411 11.29 12.34 12.48
CA PRO A 411 9.94 12.53 12.99
C PRO A 411 9.62 11.48 14.06
N ARG A 412 8.89 11.90 15.10
CA ARG A 412 8.41 11.01 16.16
C ARG A 412 7.65 9.82 15.55
N PHE A 413 7.94 8.60 16.02
CA PHE A 413 7.38 7.34 15.51
C PHE A 413 7.67 7.03 14.02
N GLY A 414 8.63 7.74 13.42
CA GLY A 414 8.97 7.64 12.00
C GLY A 414 9.82 6.42 11.61
N GLU A 415 9.96 5.40 12.46
CA GLU A 415 10.90 4.30 12.21
C GLU A 415 10.51 3.38 11.07
N ALA A 416 9.21 3.12 10.87
CA ALA A 416 8.75 2.34 9.72
C ALA A 416 9.10 3.04 8.39
N MET A 417 9.09 4.37 8.36
CA MET A 417 9.56 5.14 7.20
C MET A 417 11.09 5.12 7.09
N ALA A 418 11.79 5.40 8.19
CA ALA A 418 13.26 5.53 8.18
C ALA A 418 13.97 4.20 7.88
N PHE A 419 13.48 3.08 8.42
CA PHE A 419 14.08 1.76 8.22
C PHE A 419 13.36 0.93 7.16
N GLY A 420 12.05 1.09 7.00
CA GLY A 420 11.29 0.32 6.02
C GLY A 420 11.71 0.61 4.58
N VAL A 421 12.08 1.86 4.26
CA VAL A 421 12.58 2.22 2.92
C VAL A 421 13.89 1.46 2.57
N PRO A 422 15.00 1.59 3.33
CA PRO A 422 16.23 0.86 3.00
C PRO A 422 16.06 -0.66 3.08
N ILE A 423 15.27 -1.17 4.03
CA ILE A 423 14.97 -2.61 4.12
C ILE A 423 14.20 -3.09 2.88
N PHE A 424 13.22 -2.32 2.39
CA PHE A 424 12.50 -2.65 1.16
C PHE A 424 13.44 -2.68 -0.05
N ILE A 425 14.29 -1.67 -0.21
CA ILE A 425 15.26 -1.60 -1.31
C ILE A 425 16.23 -2.80 -1.26
N ALA A 426 16.76 -3.12 -0.09
CA ALA A 426 17.64 -4.26 0.09
C ALA A 426 16.91 -5.60 -0.17
N ALA A 427 15.62 -5.70 0.13
CA ALA A 427 14.82 -6.87 -0.19
C ALA A 427 14.62 -7.01 -1.71
N VAL A 428 14.40 -5.90 -2.42
CA VAL A 428 14.40 -5.90 -3.90
C VAL A 428 15.75 -6.38 -4.43
N VAL A 429 16.88 -5.85 -3.97
CA VAL A 429 18.21 -6.33 -4.41
C VAL A 429 18.36 -7.84 -4.17
N LEU A 430 17.94 -8.35 -3.02
CA LEU A 430 18.00 -9.77 -2.68
C LEU A 430 17.13 -10.64 -3.60
N LEU A 431 15.98 -10.15 -4.06
CA LEU A 431 15.13 -10.87 -5.01
C LEU A 431 15.82 -11.10 -6.36
N GLY A 432 16.82 -10.28 -6.71
CA GLY A 432 17.66 -10.50 -7.89
C GLY A 432 18.41 -11.84 -7.87
N ALA A 433 18.69 -12.40 -6.70
CA ALA A 433 19.27 -13.74 -6.55
C ALA A 433 18.34 -14.85 -7.06
N LEU A 434 17.02 -14.63 -6.95
CA LEU A 434 16.01 -15.62 -7.33
C LEU A 434 15.64 -15.48 -8.81
N HIS A 435 15.59 -14.24 -9.29
CA HIS A 435 15.20 -13.91 -10.65
C HIS A 435 16.09 -12.76 -11.14
N PRO A 436 17.09 -13.06 -11.99
CA PRO A 436 18.06 -12.07 -12.44
C PRO A 436 17.38 -10.85 -13.07
N TYR A 437 17.77 -9.66 -12.63
CA TYR A 437 17.19 -8.42 -13.16
C TYR A 437 17.68 -8.16 -14.58
N ARG A 438 16.79 -7.59 -15.39
CA ARG A 438 17.09 -7.19 -16.77
C ARG A 438 17.23 -5.68 -16.81
N GLN A 439 18.11 -5.19 -17.68
CA GLN A 439 18.03 -3.79 -18.11
C GLN A 439 16.69 -3.60 -18.81
N HIS A 440 16.06 -2.43 -18.68
CA HIS A 440 14.77 -1.98 -19.27
C HIS A 440 13.73 -1.57 -18.23
N TYR A 441 12.76 -0.76 -18.66
CA TYR A 441 11.69 -0.23 -17.80
C TYR A 441 10.64 -1.28 -17.39
N TYR A 442 10.51 -2.36 -18.16
CA TYR A 442 9.58 -3.44 -17.86
C TYR A 442 10.15 -4.46 -16.88
N ASP A 443 11.38 -4.28 -16.40
CA ASP A 443 11.98 -5.12 -15.37
C ASP A 443 11.17 -5.07 -14.06
N SER A 444 11.11 -6.22 -13.38
CA SER A 444 10.29 -6.36 -12.17
C SER A 444 10.87 -5.60 -10.98
N GLY A 445 12.20 -5.62 -10.77
CA GLY A 445 12.86 -4.90 -9.68
C GLY A 445 12.71 -3.39 -9.86
N ASN A 446 12.89 -2.91 -11.09
CA ASN A 446 12.68 -1.51 -11.43
C ASN A 446 11.24 -1.05 -11.12
N ARG A 447 10.24 -1.84 -11.54
CA ARG A 447 8.81 -1.59 -11.28
C ARG A 447 8.44 -1.67 -9.79
N MET A 448 9.12 -2.49 -8.99
CA MET A 448 8.88 -2.59 -7.55
C MET A 448 9.31 -1.33 -6.79
N MET A 449 10.27 -0.57 -7.31
CA MET A 449 10.71 0.68 -6.66
C MET A 449 9.61 1.76 -6.62
N VAL A 450 8.58 1.64 -7.46
CA VAL A 450 7.38 2.48 -7.40
C VAL A 450 6.63 2.34 -6.08
N HIS A 451 6.71 1.17 -5.43
CA HIS A 451 5.95 0.90 -4.20
C HIS A 451 6.42 1.77 -3.04
N ILE A 452 7.72 2.07 -2.99
CA ILE A 452 8.35 2.76 -1.86
C ILE A 452 8.54 4.27 -2.10
N ALA A 453 8.51 4.71 -3.36
CA ALA A 453 8.73 6.11 -3.75
C ALA A 453 7.85 7.11 -2.99
N PRO A 454 6.51 6.93 -2.87
CA PRO A 454 5.69 7.85 -2.08
C PRO A 454 6.09 7.86 -0.60
N LEU A 455 6.34 6.70 0.02
CA LEU A 455 6.69 6.65 1.43
C LEU A 455 8.02 7.38 1.73
N MET A 456 9.00 7.23 0.84
CA MET A 456 10.30 7.87 0.94
C MET A 456 10.20 9.41 0.86
N TYR A 457 9.47 9.95 -0.11
CA TYR A 457 9.31 11.40 -0.24
C TYR A 457 8.38 12.00 0.81
N PHE A 458 7.39 11.25 1.29
CA PHE A 458 6.61 11.65 2.45
C PHE A 458 7.50 11.85 3.67
N TYR A 459 8.41 10.90 3.93
CA TYR A 459 9.41 11.01 4.98
C TYR A 459 10.32 12.23 4.80
N PHE A 460 10.84 12.47 3.59
CA PHE A 460 11.63 13.67 3.29
C PHE A 460 10.83 14.95 3.51
N GLY A 461 9.57 14.99 3.07
CA GLY A 461 8.67 16.12 3.28
C GLY A 461 8.51 16.46 4.76
N LEU A 462 8.29 15.45 5.61
CA LEU A 462 8.17 15.65 7.06
C LEU A 462 9.46 16.20 7.71
N LYS A 463 10.63 15.95 7.12
CA LYS A 463 11.91 16.43 7.67
C LYS A 463 12.32 17.80 7.16
N PHE A 464 12.18 18.03 5.86
CA PHE A 464 12.78 19.20 5.21
C PHE A 464 11.82 20.37 5.06
N VAL A 465 10.52 20.14 4.85
CA VAL A 465 9.54 21.25 4.76
C VAL A 465 9.54 22.13 6.01
N PRO A 466 9.60 21.58 7.24
CA PRO A 466 9.72 22.40 8.45
C PRO A 466 10.95 23.32 8.48
N LEU A 467 12.05 22.93 7.84
CA LEU A 467 13.30 23.70 7.85
C LEU A 467 13.20 24.94 6.95
N LEU A 468 12.35 24.90 5.92
CA LEU A 468 12.11 26.04 5.03
C LEU A 468 11.34 27.16 5.75
N GLY A 469 10.45 26.80 6.68
CA GLY A 469 9.57 27.74 7.39
C GLY A 469 10.18 28.33 8.67
N ARG A 470 11.32 27.81 9.16
CA ARG A 470 12.06 28.46 10.26
C ARG A 470 12.66 29.75 9.70
N ARG A 471 11.99 30.89 9.95
CA ARG A 471 12.67 32.18 9.88
C ARG A 471 13.94 32.05 10.70
N THR A 472 15.09 32.15 10.05
CA THR A 472 16.35 32.40 10.73
C THR A 472 16.14 33.72 11.46
N GLY A 473 15.76 33.64 12.74
CA GLY A 473 15.91 34.73 13.68
C GLY A 473 17.41 35.00 13.77
N ILE A 474 17.91 35.77 12.81
CA ILE A 474 19.01 36.66 13.04
C ILE A 474 18.33 37.85 13.73
N ASP A 475 18.13 37.69 15.04
CA ASP A 475 17.93 38.80 15.96
C ASP A 475 19.31 39.28 16.41
#